data_AF-A0A960PQM2-F1
#
_entry.id   AF-A0A960PQM2-F1
#
_cell.length_a   1.000
_cell.length_b   1.000
_cell.length_c   1.000
_cell.angle_alpha   90.00
_cell.angle_beta   90.00
_cell.angle_gamma   90.00
#
_symmetry.space_group_name_H-M   'P 1'
#
loop_
_entity.id
_entity.type
_entity.pdbx_description
1 polymer ?
#
loop_
_entity_poly.entity_id
_entity_poly.type
_entity_poly.pdbx_seq_one_letter_code
_entity_poly.pdbx_strand_id
1 'polypeptide(L)'
;FWAAWCGPCRMVAPTLDQIADEMDGKVRIAKLNIDDSQELAVKYGVQSIPSFLLFKNGEVVDRMLGAMPKVAFESFLSRNA
;
A
#
# COMPACT_ATOMS: atom_id res chain seq x y z
N PHE A 1 -1.18 1.59 4.26
CA PHE A 1 -1.63 2.44 5.39
C PHE A 1 -2.74 3.36 4.91
N TRP A 2 -3.87 3.36 5.60
CA TRP A 2 -5.07 4.13 5.23
C TRP A 2 -5.85 4.56 6.48
N ALA A 3 -6.91 5.35 6.29
CA ALA A 3 -7.89 5.66 7.33
C ALA A 3 -9.27 5.92 6.69
N ALA A 4 -10.35 5.76 7.47
CA ALA A 4 -11.72 5.94 6.96
C ALA A 4 -12.00 7.37 6.46
N TRP A 5 -11.37 8.36 7.07
CA TRP A 5 -11.47 9.79 6.71
C TRP A 5 -10.56 10.20 5.55
N CYS A 6 -9.68 9.31 5.07
CA CYS A 6 -8.75 9.60 3.98
C CYS A 6 -9.44 9.45 2.61
N GLY A 7 -9.89 10.56 2.04
CA GLY A 7 -10.47 10.62 0.70
C GLY A 7 -9.61 9.95 -0.38
N PRO A 8 -8.31 10.32 -0.53
CA PRO A 8 -7.42 9.68 -1.49
C PRO A 8 -7.23 8.17 -1.30
N CYS A 9 -7.28 7.68 -0.06
CA CYS A 9 -7.19 6.25 0.24
C CYS A 9 -8.41 5.49 -0.32
N ARG A 10 -9.61 6.06 -0.20
CA ARG A 10 -10.83 5.45 -0.77
C ARG A 10 -10.80 5.43 -2.30
N MET A 11 -10.23 6.46 -2.93
CA MET A 11 -10.12 6.52 -4.40
C MET A 11 -9.25 5.40 -4.98
N VAL A 12 -8.15 5.04 -4.30
CA VAL A 12 -7.22 4.00 -4.79
C VAL A 12 -7.59 2.59 -4.35
N ALA A 13 -8.53 2.42 -3.42
CA ALA A 13 -8.91 1.11 -2.91
C ALA A 13 -9.38 0.14 -4.03
N PRO A 14 -10.25 0.54 -4.99
CA PRO A 14 -10.66 -0.34 -6.08
C PRO A 14 -9.50 -0.75 -6.99
N THR A 15 -8.55 0.15 -7.23
CA THR A 15 -7.34 -0.15 -8.03
C THR A 15 -6.47 -1.19 -7.34
N LEU A 16 -6.31 -1.10 -6.02
CA LEU A 16 -5.58 -2.10 -5.24
C LEU A 16 -6.32 -3.45 -5.24
N ASP A 17 -7.64 -3.46 -5.10
CA ASP A 17 -8.42 -4.69 -5.13
C ASP A 17 -8.27 -5.41 -6.49
N GLN A 18 -8.33 -4.66 -7.60
CA GLN A 18 -8.05 -5.21 -8.92
C GLN A 18 -6.63 -5.79 -9.06
N ILE A 19 -5.61 -5.11 -8.53
CA ILE A 19 -4.23 -5.61 -8.57
C ILE A 19 -4.09 -6.88 -7.71
N ALA A 20 -4.75 -6.94 -6.55
CA ALA A 20 -4.75 -8.12 -5.71
C ALA A 20 -5.32 -9.34 -6.45
N ASP A 21 -6.41 -9.16 -7.19
CA ASP A 21 -7.04 -10.22 -8.00
C ASP A 21 -6.14 -10.64 -9.18
N GLU A 22 -5.58 -9.68 -9.92
CA GLU A 22 -4.72 -9.96 -11.08
C GLU A 22 -3.37 -10.60 -10.72
N MET A 23 -2.88 -10.33 -9.50
CA MET A 23 -1.60 -10.82 -9.00
C MET A 23 -1.76 -11.89 -7.91
N ASP A 24 -2.90 -12.59 -7.89
CA ASP A 24 -3.15 -13.66 -6.94
C ASP A 24 -2.02 -14.71 -6.96
N GLY A 25 -1.63 -15.15 -5.77
CA GLY A 25 -0.48 -16.03 -5.55
C GLY A 25 0.91 -15.39 -5.74
N LYS A 26 1.02 -14.16 -6.29
CA LYS A 26 2.31 -13.46 -6.48
C LYS A 26 2.51 -12.32 -5.49
N VAL A 27 1.48 -11.51 -5.27
CA VAL A 27 1.53 -10.35 -4.38
C VAL A 27 0.34 -10.39 -3.43
N ARG A 28 0.59 -10.15 -2.15
CA ARG A 28 -0.47 -9.98 -1.15
C ARG A 28 -0.61 -8.50 -0.80
N ILE A 29 -1.79 -7.94 -1.03
CA ILE A 29 -2.10 -6.58 -0.60
C ILE A 29 -2.74 -6.61 0.79
N ALA A 30 -2.08 -5.99 1.76
CA ALA A 30 -2.58 -5.84 3.12
C ALA A 30 -2.99 -4.38 3.39
N LYS A 31 -4.17 -4.18 3.98
CA LYS A 31 -4.70 -2.87 4.36
C LYS A 31 -4.58 -2.69 5.86
N LEU A 32 -3.76 -1.75 6.31
CA LEU A 32 -3.60 -1.40 7.72
C LEU A 32 -4.19 -0.01 7.97
N ASN A 33 -5.23 0.04 8.81
CA ASN A 33 -5.87 1.28 9.26
C ASN A 33 -5.00 1.92 10.35
N ILE A 34 -4.60 3.17 10.16
CA ILE A 34 -3.73 3.86 11.13
C ILE A 34 -4.46 4.19 12.43
N ASP A 35 -5.79 4.34 12.41
CA ASP A 35 -6.58 4.61 13.61
C ASP A 35 -6.55 3.40 14.57
N ASP A 36 -6.51 2.18 14.03
CA ASP A 36 -6.48 0.92 14.78
C ASP A 36 -5.05 0.47 15.14
N SER A 37 -4.02 1.07 14.53
CA SER A 37 -2.64 0.56 14.58
C SER A 37 -1.61 1.68 14.46
N GLN A 38 -1.74 2.69 15.32
CA GLN A 38 -0.86 3.87 15.35
C GLN A 38 0.61 3.50 15.58
N GLU A 39 0.89 2.55 16.48
CA GLU A 39 2.26 2.11 16.78
C GLU A 39 2.96 1.53 15.53
N LEU A 40 2.23 0.79 14.70
CA LEU A 40 2.78 0.26 13.45
C LEU A 40 3.02 1.37 12.42
N ALA A 41 2.12 2.35 12.33
CA ALA A 41 2.34 3.53 11.49
C ALA A 41 3.62 4.28 11.90
N VAL A 42 3.82 4.49 13.20
CA VAL A 42 5.05 5.12 13.75
C VAL A 42 6.29 4.26 13.49
N LYS A 43 6.23 2.96 13.82
CA LYS A 43 7.34 2.00 13.61
C LYS A 43 7.83 2.01 12.16
N TYR A 44 6.91 2.06 11.21
CA TYR A 44 7.26 2.10 9.80
C TYR A 44 7.51 3.51 9.27
N GLY A 45 7.39 4.57 10.07
CA GLY A 45 7.66 5.95 9.64
C GLY A 45 6.62 6.49 8.67
N VAL A 46 5.36 6.13 8.84
CA VAL A 46 4.24 6.62 8.02
C VAL A 46 3.78 7.98 8.53
N GLN A 47 4.09 9.03 7.78
CA GLN A 47 3.76 10.42 8.14
C GLN A 47 2.56 10.98 7.37
N SER A 48 2.19 10.33 6.26
CA SER A 48 1.06 10.71 5.42
C SER A 48 0.39 9.45 4.85
N ILE A 49 -0.90 9.57 4.54
CA ILE A 49 -1.68 8.49 3.92
C ILE A 49 -2.36 8.97 2.65
N PRO A 50 -2.54 8.10 1.64
CA PRO A 50 -2.14 6.70 1.62
C PRO A 50 -0.62 6.51 1.49
N SER A 51 -0.09 5.53 2.21
CA SER A 51 1.31 5.09 2.13
C SER A 51 1.37 3.59 1.90
N PHE A 52 2.24 3.19 0.98
CA PHE A 52 2.44 1.82 0.52
C PHE A 52 3.86 1.40 0.83
N LEU A 53 4.01 0.25 1.47
CA LEU A 53 5.29 -0.39 1.72
C LEU A 53 5.26 -1.74 1.03
N LEU A 54 6.33 -2.04 0.28
CA LEU A 54 6.52 -3.34 -0.31
C LEU A 54 7.45 -4.15 0.59
N PHE A 55 6.97 -5.32 0.99
CA PHE A 55 7.73 -6.27 1.79
C PHE A 55 8.20 -7.43 0.92
N LYS A 56 9.46 -7.81 1.03
CA LYS A 56 10.04 -9.03 0.44
C LYS A 56 10.89 -9.71 1.51
N ASN A 57 10.66 -10.99 1.76
CA ASN A 57 11.36 -11.77 2.80
C ASN A 57 11.35 -11.13 4.20
N GLY A 58 10.27 -10.41 4.55
CA GLY A 58 10.12 -9.75 5.86
C GLY A 58 10.73 -8.35 5.96
N GLU A 59 11.41 -7.87 4.91
CA GLU A 59 12.05 -6.56 4.87
C GLU A 59 11.31 -5.60 3.95
N VAL A 60 11.32 -4.31 4.28
CA VAL A 60 10.78 -3.25 3.40
C VAL A 60 11.79 -2.97 2.30
N VAL A 61 11.43 -3.30 1.06
CA VAL A 61 12.30 -3.13 -0.11
C VAL A 61 12.00 -1.86 -0.91
N ASP A 62 10.77 -1.35 -0.84
CA ASP A 62 10.38 -0.13 -1.55
C ASP A 62 9.19 0.55 -0.85
N ARG A 63 9.02 1.85 -1.11
CA ARG A 63 7.98 2.69 -0.51
C ARG A 63 7.38 3.62 -1.56
N MET A 64 6.05 3.77 -1.53
CA MET A 64 5.34 4.72 -2.38
C MET A 64 4.35 5.53 -1.54
N LEU A 65 4.24 6.82 -1.84
CA LEU A 65 3.40 7.77 -1.13
C LEU A 65 2.36 8.37 -2.07
N GLY A 66 1.16 8.58 -1.53
CA GLY A 66 0.07 9.25 -2.23
C GLY A 66 -0.75 8.33 -3.13
N ALA A 67 -1.88 8.86 -3.59
CA ALA A 67 -2.76 8.16 -4.52
C ALA A 67 -2.17 8.27 -5.93
N MET A 68 -1.90 7.12 -6.56
CA MET A 68 -1.29 7.04 -7.89
C MET A 68 -2.18 6.25 -8.86
N PRO A 69 -2.01 6.39 -10.19
CA PRO A 69 -2.70 5.55 -11.18
C PRO A 69 -2.23 4.09 -11.11
N LYS A 70 -3.06 3.16 -11.63
CA LYS A 70 -2.76 1.71 -11.66
C LYS A 70 -1.36 1.40 -12.23
N VAL A 71 -0.99 2.01 -13.34
CA VAL A 71 0.32 1.82 -14.01
C VAL A 71 1.50 2.11 -13.08
N ALA A 72 1.36 3.07 -12.16
CA ALA A 72 2.41 3.38 -11.19
C ALA A 72 2.56 2.26 -10.15
N PHE A 73 1.45 1.66 -9.70
CA PHE A 73 1.49 0.49 -8.81
C PHE A 73 2.09 -0.73 -9.51
N GLU A 74 1.72 -0.99 -10.76
CA GLU A 74 2.28 -2.10 -11.56
C GLU A 74 3.79 -1.92 -11.74
N SER A 75 4.24 -0.70 -12.03
CA SER A 75 5.66 -0.36 -12.12
C SER A 75 6.38 -0.53 -10.77
N PHE A 76 5.75 -0.08 -9.68
CA PHE A 76 6.27 -0.23 -8.32
C PHE A 76 6.47 -1.70 -7.94
N LEU A 77 5.53 -2.58 -8.29
CA LEU A 77 5.64 -4.01 -8.04
C LEU A 77 6.69 -4.67 -8.96
N SER A 78 6.69 -4.33 -10.25
CA SER A 78 7.57 -4.97 -11.24
C SER A 78 9.06 -4.67 -11.02
N ARG A 79 9.42 -3.49 -10.53
CA ARG A 79 10.82 -3.15 -10.22
C ARG A 79 11.41 -3.96 -9.06
N ASN A 80 10.56 -4.61 -8.27
CA ASN A 80 10.92 -5.30 -7.03
C ASN A 80 10.53 -6.79 -7.02
N ALA A 81 9.99 -7.28 -8.15
CA ALA A 81 9.58 -8.68 -8.36
C ALA A 81 10.75 -9.66 -8.13
#